data_AF-A0A382VBT8-F1
#
_entry.id   AF-A0A382VBT8-F1
#
_cell.length_a   1.000
_cell.length_b   1.000
_cell.length_c   1.000
_cell.angle_alpha   90.00
_cell.angle_beta   90.00
_cell.angle_gamma   90.00
#
_symmetry.space_group_name_H-M   'P 1'
#
loop_
_entity.id
_entity.type
_entity.pdbx_description
1 polymer ?
#
loop_
_entity_poly.entity_id
_entity_poly.type
_entity_poly.pdbx_seq_one_letter_code
_entity_poly.pdbx_strand_id
1 'polypeptide(L)' 'MPKKWKTLNTKQIFGNRIFGFREDKVLSPKTENTHPVWVMDAPTWVNIIPITKQKKVIMIKQYRFGSQEISLEIPGGMV' A
#
# COMPACT_ATOMS: atom_id res chain seq x y z
N MET A 1 5.47 -12.12 21.39
CA MET A 1 4.88 -11.86 20.07
C MET A 1 4.23 -10.49 20.07
N PRO A 2 4.31 -9.69 18.99
CA PRO A 2 3.60 -8.42 18.90
C PRO A 2 2.09 -8.66 18.95
N LYS A 3 1.38 -7.85 19.75
CA LYS A 3 -0.10 -7.87 19.82
C LYS A 3 -0.67 -6.93 18.75
N LYS A 4 -1.81 -7.30 18.16
CA LYS A 4 -2.53 -6.44 17.22
C LYS A 4 -3.09 -5.21 17.94
N TRP A 5 -2.93 -4.04 17.36
CA TRP A 5 -3.56 -2.81 17.86
C TRP A 5 -5.07 -2.88 17.61
N LYS A 6 -5.86 -2.40 18.57
CA LYS A 6 -7.33 -2.35 18.43
C LYS A 6 -7.74 -1.02 17.80
N THR A 7 -8.41 -1.06 16.65
CA THR A 7 -9.08 0.12 16.09
C THR A 7 -10.34 0.41 16.89
N LEU A 8 -10.44 1.64 17.38
CA LEU A 8 -11.56 2.13 18.19
C LEU A 8 -12.56 2.93 17.35
N ASN A 9 -12.06 3.69 16.38
CA ASN A 9 -12.87 4.48 15.47
C ASN A 9 -12.14 4.66 14.13
N THR A 10 -12.90 4.85 13.07
CA THR A 10 -12.41 5.10 11.72
C THR A 10 -13.17 6.27 11.12
N LYS A 11 -12.43 7.23 10.54
CA LYS A 11 -12.98 8.40 9.85
C LYS A 11 -12.38 8.51 8.46
N GLN A 12 -13.21 8.43 7.42
CA GLN A 12 -12.78 8.72 6.05
C GLN A 12 -12.44 10.20 5.92
N ILE A 13 -11.23 10.52 5.44
CA ILE A 13 -10.79 11.89 5.16
C ILE A 13 -11.02 12.22 3.69
N PHE A 14 -10.65 11.30 2.80
CA PHE A 14 -10.72 11.48 1.35
C PHE A 14 -10.89 10.13 0.66
N GLY A 15 -11.49 10.12 -0.53
CA GLY A 15 -11.54 8.93 -1.35
C GLY A 15 -11.86 9.23 -2.80
N ASN A 16 -11.32 8.43 -3.69
CA ASN A 16 -11.72 8.36 -5.09
C ASN A 16 -12.01 6.88 -5.46
N ARG A 17 -12.20 6.60 -6.74
CA ARG A 17 -12.53 5.24 -7.22
C ARG A 17 -11.43 4.20 -6.94
N ILE A 18 -10.18 4.63 -6.76
CA ILE A 18 -9.01 3.76 -6.68
C ILE A 18 -8.43 3.74 -5.26
N PHE A 19 -8.35 4.89 -4.58
CA PHE A 19 -7.72 5.03 -3.28
C PHE A 19 -8.62 5.74 -2.27
N GLY A 20 -8.48 5.34 -1.01
CA GLY A 20 -9.04 6.03 0.14
C GLY A 20 -7.93 6.51 1.08
N PHE A 21 -8.24 7.52 1.89
CA PHE A 21 -7.40 7.95 2.99
C PHE A 21 -8.28 8.16 4.21
N ARG A 22 -7.91 7.51 5.31
CA ARG A 22 -8.68 7.52 6.56
C ARG A 22 -7.79 7.73 7.77
N GLU A 23 -8.40 8.26 8.82
CA GLU A 23 -7.82 8.32 10.16
C GLU A 23 -8.45 7.23 11.02
N ASP A 24 -7.62 6.36 11.58
CA ASP A 24 -8.03 5.36 12.56
C ASP A 24 -7.56 5.81 13.95
N LYS A 25 -8.48 5.88 14.91
CA LYS A 25 -8.11 5.99 16.33
C LYS A 25 -7.82 4.60 16.86
N VAL A 26 -6.60 4.35 17.32
CA VAL A 26 -6.13 3.02 17.74
C VAL A 26 -5.69 3.00 19.20
N LEU A 27 -5.80 1.83 19.85
CA LEU A 27 -5.30 1.58 21.20
C LEU A 27 -3.99 0.79 21.14
N SER A 28 -2.94 1.35 21.76
CA SER A 28 -1.64 0.69 21.90
C SER A 28 -1.75 -0.51 22.84
N PRO A 29 -1.39 -1.74 22.40
CA PRO A 29 -1.43 -2.91 23.27
C PRO A 29 -0.23 -2.97 24.24
N LYS A 30 0.69 -2.00 24.18
CA LYS A 30 1.86 -1.89 25.05
C LYS A 30 1.68 -0.82 26.14
N THR A 31 1.07 0.31 25.79
CA THR A 31 0.97 1.49 26.67
C THR A 31 -0.46 1.84 27.07
N GLU A 32 -1.46 1.18 26.47
CA GLU A 32 -2.89 1.47 26.68
C GLU A 32 -3.32 2.90 26.32
N ASN A 33 -2.45 3.65 25.65
CA ASN A 33 -2.75 4.98 25.14
C ASN A 33 -3.47 4.90 23.78
N THR A 34 -4.33 5.89 23.54
CA THR A 34 -4.98 6.08 22.24
C THR A 34 -4.19 7.01 21.34
N HIS A 35 -4.05 6.65 20.07
CA HIS A 35 -3.34 7.44 19.06
C HIS A 35 -4.15 7.54 17.77
N PRO A 36 -4.11 8.67 17.05
CA PRO A 36 -4.53 8.72 15.66
C PRO A 36 -3.44 8.10 14.78
N VAL A 37 -3.85 7.34 13.77
CA VAL A 37 -2.97 6.88 12.68
C VAL A 37 -3.66 7.11 11.35
N TRP A 38 -2.87 7.31 10.29
CA TRP A 38 -3.39 7.54 8.95
C TRP A 38 -3.14 6.32 8.08
N VAL A 39 -4.21 5.87 7.43
CA VAL A 39 -4.20 4.67 6.59
C VAL A 39 -4.62 5.05 5.19
N MET A 40 -3.77 4.69 4.22
CA MET A 40 -4.13 4.73 2.81
C MET A 40 -4.78 3.40 2.44
N ASP A 41 -6.04 3.47 2.04
CA ASP A 41 -6.77 2.33 1.50
C ASP A 41 -6.43 2.21 0.01
N ALA A 42 -5.80 1.10 -0.35
CA ALA A 42 -5.41 0.77 -1.71
C ALA A 42 -5.90 -0.65 -2.06
N PRO A 43 -6.20 -0.93 -3.33
CA PRO A 43 -6.57 -2.27 -3.76
C PRO A 43 -5.40 -3.23 -3.57
N THR A 44 -5.69 -4.52 -3.57
CA THR A 44 -4.64 -5.55 -3.58
C THR A 44 -3.87 -5.48 -4.88
N TRP A 45 -2.55 -5.64 -4.82
CA TRP A 45 -1.67 -5.60 -6.00
C TRP A 45 -0.92 -6.92 -6.14
N VAL A 46 -0.65 -7.30 -7.38
CA VAL A 46 0.21 -8.41 -7.73
C VAL A 46 1.39 -7.88 -8.52
N ASN A 47 2.58 -8.36 -8.17
CA ASN A 47 3.79 -8.16 -8.96
C ASN A 47 4.31 -9.53 -9.39
N ILE A 48 4.83 -9.61 -10.61
CA ILE A 48 5.41 -10.84 -11.15
C ILE A 48 6.87 -10.58 -11.55
N ILE A 49 7.70 -11.60 -11.42
CA ILE A 49 9.09 -11.58 -11.90
C ILE A 49 9.22 -12.64 -12.99
N PRO A 50 8.97 -12.29 -14.27
CA PRO A 50 9.05 -13.27 -15.35
C PRO A 50 10.51 -13.58 -15.67
N ILE A 51 10.86 -14.86 -15.65
CA ILE A 51 12.21 -15.35 -15.95
C ILE A 51 12.20 -16.10 -17.29
N THR A 52 13.04 -15.66 -18.23
CA THR A 52 13.18 -16.33 -19.53
C THR A 52 14.02 -17.61 -19.42
N LYS A 53 14.00 -18.46 -20.46
CA LYS A 53 14.85 -19.66 -20.54
C LYS A 53 16.35 -19.34 -20.40
N GLN A 54 16.77 -18.14 -20.82
CA GLN A 54 18.14 -17.63 -20.71
C GLN A 54 18.44 -16.97 -19.36
N LYS A 55 17.58 -17.15 -18.35
CA LYS A 55 17.70 -16.55 -17.01
C LYS A 55 17.78 -15.02 -17.04
N LYS A 56 17.01 -14.38 -17.93
CA LYS A 56 16.82 -12.92 -17.95
C LYS A 56 15.48 -12.56 -17.32
N VAL A 57 15.39 -11.38 -16.72
CA VAL A 57 14.14 -10.84 -16.16
C VAL A 57 13.47 -9.92 -17.19
N ILE A 58 12.18 -10.12 -17.41
CA ILE A 58 11.37 -9.20 -18.23
C ILE A 58 10.98 -7.99 -17.38
N MET A 59 11.29 -6.80 -17.89
CA MET A 59 11.03 -5.50 -17.24
C MET A 59 10.15 -4.63 -18.15
N ILE A 60 9.49 -3.64 -17.58
CA ILE A 60 8.72 -2.61 -18.29
C ILE A 60 9.23 -1.21 -17.94
N LYS A 61 9.01 -0.25 -18.84
CA LYS A 61 9.16 1.18 -18.54
C LYS A 61 7.78 1.79 -18.37
N GLN A 62 7.53 2.45 -17.23
CA GLN A 62 6.24 3.06 -16.94
C GLN A 62 6.42 4.48 -16.40
N TYR A 63 5.63 5.42 -16.91
CA TYR A 63 5.58 6.77 -16.34
C TYR A 63 4.82 6.75 -15.00
N ARG A 64 5.44 7.26 -13.95
CA ARG A 64 4.89 7.31 -12.60
C ARG A 64 4.55 8.74 -12.24
N PHE A 65 3.26 9.07 -12.19
CA PHE A 65 2.79 10.43 -11.86
C PHE A 65 3.27 10.95 -10.49
N GLY A 66 3.47 10.07 -9.50
CA GLY A 66 3.93 10.47 -8.17
C GLY A 66 5.37 10.98 -8.13
N SER A 67 6.28 10.36 -8.90
CA SER A 67 7.67 10.80 -9.05
C SER A 67 7.90 11.69 -10.28
N GLN A 68 6.93 11.74 -11.20
CA GLN A 68 6.99 12.42 -12.49
C GLN A 68 8.08 11.90 -13.44
N GLU A 69 8.44 10.62 -13.30
CA GLU A 69 9.55 10.00 -14.03
C GLU A 69 9.12 8.72 -14.76
N ILE A 70 9.91 8.31 -15.76
CA ILE A 70 9.82 6.97 -16.36
C ILE A 70 10.67 6.02 -15.51
N SER A 71 10.02 5.05 -14.89
CA SER A 71 10.64 4.06 -14.02
C SER A 71 10.80 2.72 -14.75
N LEU A 72 11.90 2.01 -14.49
CA LEU A 72 12.14 0.64 -14.95
C LEU A 72 11.70 -0.34 -13.86
N GLU A 73 10.71 -1.17 -14.14
CA GLU A 73 9.97 -1.94 -13.13
C GLU A 73 9.69 -3.37 -13.57
N ILE A 74 9.39 -4.22 -12.59
CA ILE A 74 8.77 -5.53 -12.86
C ILE A 74 7.29 -5.34 -13.22
N PRO A 75 6.70 -6.20 -14.07
CA PRO A 75 5.28 -6.10 -14.37
C PRO A 75 4.43 -6.32 -13.10
N GLY A 76 3.42 -5.48 -12.93
CA GLY A 76 2.49 -5.59 -11.82
C GLY A 76 1.21 -4.80 -12.08
N GLY A 77 0.18 -5.06 -11.28
CA GLY A 77 -1.13 -4.45 -11.44
C GLY A 77 -2.03 -4.64 -10.23
N MET A 78 -3.11 -3.87 -10.21
CA MET A 78 -4.18 -3.97 -9.20
C MET A 78 -5.07 -5.18 -9.51
N VAL A 79 -5.61 -5.81 -8.47
CA VAL A 79 -6.62 -6.88 -8.53
C VAL A 79 -8.00 -6.31 -8.26
#